data_AF-A0A9E5UGN0-F1
#
_entry.id   AF-A0A9E5UGN0-F1
#
_cell.length_a   1.000
_cell.length_b   1.000
_cell.length_c   1.000
_cell.angle_alpha   90.00
_cell.angle_beta   90.00
_cell.angle_gamma   90.00
#
_symmetry.space_group_name_H-M   'P 1'
#
loop_
_entity.id
_entity.type
_entity.pdbx_description
1 polymer ?
#
loop_
_entity_poly.entity_id
_entity_poly.type
_entity_poly.pdbx_seq_one_letter_code
_entity_poly.pdbx_strand_id
1 'polypeptide(L)'
;MPANSKIEWTETTWNPVTGCTKVSQGCKFCYADRLAKRLQAMGNPRYENGFELTLHEDLISLPLRWKQPRVIFVNSMSDLFQDGVPFRFIEKVFETMEQT
;
A
#
# COMPACT_ATOMS: atom_id res chain seq x y z
N MET A 1 -1.83 6.17 8.91
CA MET A 1 -0.99 4.95 9.07
C MET A 1 -0.18 5.12 10.35
N PRO A 2 0.09 4.05 11.13
CA PRO A 2 0.81 4.19 12.39
C PRO A 2 2.21 4.76 12.14
N ALA A 3 2.68 5.59 13.07
CA ALA A 3 3.98 6.26 12.97
C ALA A 3 5.16 5.27 12.93
N ASN A 4 4.97 4.06 13.50
CA ASN A 4 5.94 2.97 13.53
C ASN A 4 5.34 1.68 12.95
N SER A 5 6.02 1.11 11.96
CA SER A 5 5.73 -0.21 11.40
C SER A 5 6.09 -1.32 12.39
N LYS A 6 5.43 -2.48 12.27
CA LYS A 6 5.84 -3.73 12.93
C LYS A 6 6.80 -4.58 12.07
N ILE A 7 7.10 -4.12 10.85
CA ILE A 7 8.01 -4.78 9.92
C ILE A 7 9.43 -4.29 10.27
N GLU A 8 10.32 -5.21 10.63
CA GLU A 8 11.57 -4.91 11.35
C GLU A 8 12.54 -3.97 10.62
N TRP A 9 12.57 -3.99 9.29
CA TRP A 9 13.54 -3.22 8.49
C TRP A 9 13.04 -1.83 8.07
N THR A 10 11.77 -1.51 8.28
CA THR A 10 11.17 -0.24 7.84
C THR A 10 10.56 0.51 9.01
N GLU A 11 10.64 1.83 8.98
CA GLU A 11 10.05 2.67 10.03
C GLU A 11 8.56 2.88 9.78
N THR A 12 8.13 2.95 8.52
CA THR A 12 6.72 3.07 8.17
C THR A 12 6.35 2.35 6.88
N THR A 13 5.06 2.33 6.57
CA THR A 13 4.55 1.81 5.30
C THR A 13 3.79 2.91 4.57
N TRP A 14 3.85 2.88 3.25
CA TRP A 14 3.10 3.77 2.38
C TRP A 14 2.35 2.92 1.36
N ASN A 15 1.03 2.93 1.42
CA ASN A 15 0.17 2.08 0.59
C ASN A 15 -0.76 2.96 -0.27
N PRO A 16 -0.24 3.59 -1.35
CA PRO A 16 -1.07 4.28 -2.34
C PRO A 16 -1.97 3.30 -3.14
N VAL A 17 -1.68 1.99 -3.09
CA VAL A 17 -2.55 0.93 -3.60
C VAL A 17 -2.82 -0.07 -2.48
N THR A 18 -4.01 -0.65 -2.44
CA THR A 18 -4.35 -1.82 -1.61
C THR A 18 -4.94 -2.93 -2.47
N GLY A 19 -4.71 -4.18 -2.08
CA GLY A 19 -5.19 -5.34 -2.83
C GLY A 19 -4.31 -5.68 -4.03
N CYS A 20 -4.18 -6.98 -4.31
CA CYS A 20 -3.49 -7.43 -5.51
C CYS A 20 -3.98 -8.78 -6.05
N THR A 21 -3.76 -8.98 -7.35
CA THR A 21 -4.09 -10.23 -8.03
C THR A 21 -3.13 -11.35 -7.61
N LYS A 22 -3.68 -12.52 -7.28
CA LYS A 22 -2.88 -13.70 -6.91
C LYS A 22 -2.31 -14.36 -8.17
N VAL A 23 -0.99 -14.34 -8.31
CA VAL A 23 -0.31 -14.83 -9.53
C VAL A 23 0.34 -16.21 -9.40
N SER A 24 0.51 -16.73 -8.18
CA SER A 24 1.16 -18.04 -7.96
C SER A 24 0.77 -18.71 -6.65
N GLN A 25 1.25 -19.94 -6.42
CA GLN A 25 1.08 -20.64 -5.14
C GLN A 25 1.70 -19.88 -3.94
N GLY A 26 2.65 -18.97 -4.18
CA GLY A 26 3.19 -18.10 -3.14
C GLY A 26 2.12 -17.21 -2.48
N CYS A 27 1.03 -16.90 -3.19
CA CYS A 27 -0.06 -16.08 -2.68
C CYS A 27 -0.99 -16.83 -1.71
N LYS A 28 -0.90 -18.17 -1.61
CA LYS A 28 -1.84 -19.03 -0.86
C LYS A 28 -1.99 -18.62 0.60
N PHE A 29 -0.92 -18.16 1.24
CA PHE A 29 -0.91 -17.76 2.65
C PHE A 29 -0.54 -16.28 2.86
N CYS A 30 -0.79 -15.45 1.85
CA CYS A 30 -0.52 -14.02 1.89
C CYS A 30 -1.11 -13.36 3.16
N TYR A 31 -0.27 -12.64 3.90
CA TYR A 31 -0.71 -11.96 5.12
C TYR A 31 -1.59 -10.75 4.79
N ALA A 32 -1.32 -10.06 3.68
CA ALA A 32 -2.05 -8.86 3.28
C ALA A 32 -3.52 -9.17 2.95
N ASP A 33 -3.80 -10.28 2.25
CA ASP A 33 -5.17 -10.76 1.98
C ASP A 33 -5.94 -11.04 3.28
N ARG A 34 -5.32 -11.79 4.20
CA ARG A 34 -5.94 -12.09 5.51
C ARG A 34 -6.21 -10.82 6.32
N LEU A 35 -5.27 -9.89 6.33
CA LEU A 35 -5.43 -8.62 7.05
C LEU A 35 -6.48 -7.73 6.39
N ALA A 36 -6.54 -7.66 5.05
CA ALA A 36 -7.56 -6.90 4.33
C ALA A 36 -8.98 -7.40 4.64
N LYS A 37 -9.20 -8.72 4.65
CA LYS A 37 -10.49 -9.31 5.08
C LYS A 37 -10.87 -8.91 6.51
N ARG A 38 -9.90 -8.89 7.42
CA ARG A 38 -10.12 -8.42 8.80
C ARG A 38 -10.48 -6.94 8.84
N LEU A 39 -9.76 -6.09 8.10
CA LEU A 39 -9.99 -4.65 8.06
C LEU A 39 -11.34 -4.31 7.42
N GLN A 40 -11.75 -5.06 6.39
CA GLN A 40 -13.09 -4.98 5.80
C GLN A 40 -14.17 -5.33 6.84
N ALA A 41 -14.02 -6.44 7.55
CA ALA A 41 -14.97 -6.85 8.60
C ALA A 41 -15.03 -5.83 9.77
N MET A 42 -13.96 -5.07 9.99
CA MET A 42 -13.91 -3.97 10.97
C MET A 42 -14.48 -2.65 10.43
N GLY A 43 -14.96 -2.59 9.20
CA GLY A 43 -15.52 -1.39 8.59
C GLY A 43 -14.48 -0.32 8.24
N ASN A 44 -13.22 -0.71 7.99
CA ASN A 44 -12.22 0.25 7.53
C ASN A 44 -12.54 0.71 6.10
N PRO A 45 -12.77 2.01 5.84
CA PRO A 45 -13.18 2.51 4.52
C PRO A 45 -12.15 2.22 3.43
N ARG A 46 -10.86 2.09 3.76
CA ARG A 46 -9.81 1.77 2.78
C ARG A 46 -9.85 0.33 2.28
N TYR A 47 -10.62 -0.52 2.94
CA TYR A 47 -10.75 -1.94 2.65
C TYR A 47 -12.21 -2.31 2.43
N GLU A 48 -13.07 -1.36 2.06
CA GLU A 48 -14.48 -1.64 1.71
C GLU A 48 -14.58 -2.69 0.60
N ASN A 49 -13.64 -2.64 -0.37
CA ASN A 49 -13.50 -3.60 -1.47
C ASN A 49 -12.68 -4.85 -1.08
N GLY A 50 -12.39 -5.06 0.21
CA GLY A 50 -11.60 -6.20 0.67
C GLY A 50 -10.16 -6.18 0.15
N PHE A 51 -9.75 -7.23 -0.56
CA PHE A 51 -8.40 -7.36 -1.15
C PHE A 51 -8.39 -7.12 -2.67
N GLU A 52 -9.47 -6.57 -3.22
CA GLU A 52 -9.51 -6.13 -4.62
C GLU A 52 -8.60 -4.90 -4.84
N LEU A 53 -8.02 -4.81 -6.03
CA LEU A 53 -7.17 -3.68 -6.42
C LEU A 53 -7.91 -2.35 -6.24
N THR A 54 -7.39 -1.50 -5.36
CA THR A 54 -7.95 -0.18 -5.07
C THR A 54 -6.83 0.87 -5.05
N LEU A 55 -7.02 1.94 -5.83
CA LEU A 55 -6.09 3.08 -5.92
C LEU A 55 -6.50 4.16 -4.92
N HIS A 56 -5.53 4.71 -4.19
CA HIS A 56 -5.72 5.75 -3.18
C HIS A 56 -4.97 7.03 -3.59
N GLU A 57 -5.53 7.78 -4.54
CA GLU A 57 -4.96 9.04 -5.06
C GLU A 57 -4.62 10.05 -3.95
N ASP A 58 -5.44 10.12 -2.91
CA ASP A 58 -5.24 11.05 -1.79
C ASP A 58 -4.04 10.66 -0.88
N LEU A 59 -3.53 9.44 -1.02
CA LEU A 59 -2.36 8.95 -0.29
C LEU A 59 -1.06 9.12 -1.08
N ILE A 60 -1.10 9.53 -2.36
CA ILE A 60 0.10 9.71 -3.18
C ILE A 60 1.05 10.70 -2.52
N SER A 61 0.55 11.87 -2.12
CA SER A 61 1.39 12.91 -1.52
C SER A 61 1.71 12.68 -0.03
N LEU A 62 1.39 11.51 0.54
CA LEU A 62 1.52 11.27 1.99
C LEU A 62 2.98 11.42 2.47
N PRO A 63 4.00 10.89 1.75
CA PRO A 63 5.39 10.99 2.19
C PRO A 63 5.89 12.43 2.37
N LEU A 64 5.44 13.36 1.53
CA LEU A 64 5.82 14.79 1.59
C LEU A 64 5.35 15.48 2.87
N ARG A 65 4.42 14.87 3.62
CA ARG A 65 3.91 15.42 4.88
C ARG A 65 4.77 15.00 6.08
N TRP A 66 5.72 14.07 5.91
CA TRP A 66 6.58 13.60 6.99
C TRP A 66 7.78 14.53 7.17
N LYS A 67 7.97 15.03 8.40
CA LYS A 67 9.03 16.00 8.72
C LYS A 67 10.40 15.36 8.98
N GLN A 68 10.42 14.10 9.40
CA GLN A 68 11.66 13.39 9.74
C GLN A 68 11.94 12.35 8.65
N PRO A 69 13.18 12.30 8.13
CA PRO A 69 13.64 11.24 7.24
C PRO A 69 13.34 9.87 7.85
N ARG A 70 12.92 8.93 7.01
CA ARG A 70 12.59 7.57 7.44
C ARG A 70 12.70 6.56 6.31
N VAL A 71 12.96 5.30 6.64
CA VAL A 71 12.88 4.17 5.71
C VAL A 71 11.40 3.81 5.51
N ILE A 72 10.96 3.78 4.25
CA ILE A 72 9.55 3.59 3.86
C ILE A 72 9.42 2.31 3.04
N PHE A 73 8.52 1.42 3.46
CA PHE A 73 8.10 0.29 2.65
C PHE A 73 6.85 0.66 1.85
N VAL A 74 7.02 0.78 0.54
CA VAL A 74 5.94 1.06 -0.40
C VAL A 74 5.17 -0.22 -0.73
N ASN A 75 3.85 -0.14 -0.66
CA ASN A 75 2.90 -1.21 -1.01
C ASN A 75 3.09 -2.51 -0.23
N SER A 76 3.19 -2.43 1.10
CA SER A 76 3.16 -3.63 1.95
C SER A 76 1.83 -4.42 1.87
N MET A 77 0.75 -3.78 1.41
CA MET A 77 -0.61 -4.35 1.35
C MET A 77 -1.11 -4.60 -0.08
N SER A 78 -0.22 -4.56 -1.08
CA SER A 78 -0.56 -4.67 -2.50
C SER A 78 0.70 -4.87 -3.36
N ASP A 79 0.57 -4.70 -4.66
CA ASP A 79 1.67 -4.55 -5.61
C ASP A 79 1.41 -3.29 -6.44
N LEU A 80 2.42 -2.42 -6.56
CA LEU A 80 2.33 -1.16 -7.32
C LEU A 80 2.37 -1.40 -8.83
N PHE A 81 3.01 -2.47 -9.28
CA PHE A 81 3.30 -2.76 -10.68
C PHE A 81 2.43 -3.87 -11.27
N GLN A 82 1.43 -4.34 -10.52
CA GLN A 82 0.48 -5.33 -11.05
C GLN A 82 -0.40 -4.76 -12.16
N ASP A 83 -0.96 -5.68 -12.95
CA ASP A 83 -1.97 -5.36 -13.94
C ASP A 83 -3.15 -4.62 -13.31
N GLY A 84 -3.60 -3.56 -13.99
CA GLY A 84 -4.70 -2.70 -13.56
C GLY A 84 -4.27 -1.42 -12.84
N VAL A 85 -3.01 -1.28 -12.41
CA VAL A 85 -2.48 0.01 -11.94
C VAL A 85 -2.08 0.86 -13.16
N PRO A 86 -2.70 2.04 -13.40
CA PRO A 86 -2.34 2.86 -14.55
C PRO A 86 -0.91 3.38 -14.46
N PHE A 87 -0.17 3.40 -15.57
CA PHE A 87 1.20 3.93 -15.62
C PHE A 87 1.29 5.36 -15.06
N ARG A 88 0.31 6.22 -15.37
CA ARG A 88 0.21 7.58 -14.83
C ARG A 88 0.12 7.62 -13.29
N PHE A 89 -0.49 6.61 -12.66
CA PHE A 89 -0.56 6.50 -11.21
C PHE A 89 0.82 6.16 -10.62
N ILE A 90 1.54 5.23 -11.28
CA ILE A 90 2.91 4.85 -10.91
C ILE A 90 3.85 6.05 -11.04
N GLU A 91 3.76 6.81 -12.14
CA GLU A 91 4.53 8.05 -12.33
C GLU A 91 4.34 9.03 -11.17
N LYS A 92 3.11 9.35 -10.78
CA LYS A 92 2.83 10.24 -9.64
C LYS A 92 3.43 9.74 -8.31
N VAL A 93 3.45 8.42 -8.10
CA VAL A 93 4.07 7.80 -6.92
C VAL A 93 5.59 8.02 -6.95
N PHE A 94 6.23 7.81 -8.09
CA PHE A 94 7.66 8.07 -8.26
C PHE A 94 8.02 9.56 -8.18
N GLU A 95 7.23 10.44 -8.77
CA GLU A 95 7.39 11.90 -8.63
C GLU A 95 7.37 12.32 -7.15
N THR A 96 6.56 11.65 -6.34
CA THR A 96 6.56 11.88 -4.88
C THR A 96 7.85 11.39 -4.23
N MET A 97 8.38 10.24 -4.63
CA MET A 97 9.67 9.72 -4.13
C MET A 97 10.84 10.64 -4.51
N GLU A 98 10.84 11.23 -5.69
CA GLU A 98 11.88 12.18 -6.13
C GLU A 98 11.87 13.50 -5.34
N GLN A 99 10.74 13.82 -4.70
CA GLN A 99 10.55 15.03 -3.90
C GLN A 99 10.80 14.86 -2.39
N THR A 100 11.01 13.63 -1.92
CA THR A 100 11.33 13.32 -0.51
C THR A 100 12.82 13.18 -0.27
#